data_AF-A0A1B6ESP2-F1
#
_entry.id   AF-A0A1B6ESP2-F1
#
_cell.length_a   1.000
_cell.length_b   1.000
_cell.length_c   1.000
_cell.angle_alpha   90.00
_cell.angle_beta   90.00
_cell.angle_gamma   90.00
#
_symmetry.space_group_name_H-M   'P 1'
#
loop_
_entity.id
_entity.type
_entity.pdbx_description
1 polymer ?
#
loop_
_entity_poly.entity_id
_entity_poly.type
_entity_poly.pdbx_seq_one_letter_code
_entity_poly.pdbx_strand_id
1 'polypeptide(L)'
;QFCQHNGVRDISQCMKAPVVMSLPHFYLGDPEFRTYAQGMTPHPDLHTSAVYIEPQTGTPLKAAKRVQFNMNLRRIEGFQMVQNISEGLFPLVWLEETILLSNEALLPVKLPLIIQWAVNTACLVLIA
;
A
#
# COMPACT_ATOMS: atom_id res chain seq x y z
N GLN A 1 23.84 6.19 -8.90
CA GLN A 1 22.45 6.01 -9.36
C GLN A 1 21.53 6.62 -8.31
N PHE A 2 21.25 7.91 -8.42
CA PHE A 2 20.59 8.69 -7.36
C PHE A 2 19.57 9.64 -8.01
N CYS A 3 18.49 9.06 -8.53
CA CYS A 3 17.27 9.77 -8.92
C CYS A 3 16.10 8.86 -8.51
N GLN A 4 15.88 8.70 -7.21
CA GLN A 4 14.69 8.00 -6.73
C GLN A 4 13.63 9.07 -6.47
N HIS A 5 12.76 9.28 -7.44
CA HIS A 5 11.52 9.99 -7.20
C HIS A 5 10.75 9.29 -6.08
N ASN A 6 10.17 10.05 -5.16
CA ASN A 6 9.50 9.49 -3.99
C ASN A 6 8.13 8.93 -4.35
N GLY A 7 7.70 7.91 -3.59
CA GLY A 7 6.37 7.32 -3.67
C GLY A 7 6.10 6.48 -4.93
N VAL A 8 7.14 6.19 -5.72
CA VAL A 8 7.06 5.27 -6.86
C VAL A 8 8.14 4.18 -6.78
N ARG A 9 7.85 3.01 -7.36
CA ARG A 9 8.79 1.89 -7.42
C ARG A 9 8.70 1.19 -8.76
N ASP A 10 9.80 1.19 -9.51
CA ASP A 10 9.94 0.38 -10.72
C ASP A 10 9.97 -1.11 -10.34
N ILE A 11 9.00 -1.87 -10.85
CA ILE A 11 8.86 -3.31 -10.65
C ILE A 11 9.01 -4.08 -11.97
N SER A 12 9.59 -3.47 -12.98
CA SER A 12 9.74 -4.06 -14.31
C SER A 12 10.50 -5.38 -14.31
N GLN A 13 11.50 -5.50 -13.44
CA GLN A 13 12.26 -6.74 -13.25
C GLN A 13 11.42 -7.87 -12.64
N CYS A 14 10.43 -7.53 -11.80
CA CYS A 14 9.54 -8.51 -11.17
C CYS A 14 8.48 -9.02 -12.16
N MET A 15 7.86 -8.11 -12.91
CA MET A 15 6.74 -8.44 -13.79
C MET A 15 7.15 -8.73 -15.24
N LYS A 16 8.41 -8.47 -15.62
CA LYS A 16 8.89 -8.50 -17.01
C LYS A 16 8.04 -7.62 -17.95
N ALA A 17 7.54 -6.50 -17.43
CA ALA A 17 6.68 -5.53 -18.11
C ALA A 17 7.02 -4.11 -17.61
N PRO A 18 6.82 -3.03 -18.39
CA PRO A 18 7.22 -1.66 -18.02
C PRO A 18 6.25 -1.03 -17.00
N VAL A 19 6.16 -1.64 -15.80
CA VAL A 19 5.21 -1.27 -14.76
C VAL A 19 5.93 -0.63 -13.57
N VAL A 20 5.36 0.47 -13.08
CA VAL A 20 5.81 1.20 -11.90
C VAL A 20 4.67 1.22 -10.88
N MET A 21 4.93 0.79 -9.65
CA MET A 21 3.98 0.84 -8.54
C MET A 21 4.01 2.19 -7.83
N SER A 22 2.87 2.64 -7.33
CA SER A 22 2.71 3.74 -6.39
C SER A 22 1.54 3.50 -5.45
N LEU A 23 1.28 4.41 -4.51
CA LEU A 23 -0.02 4.49 -3.85
C LEU A 23 -1.05 5.15 -4.78
N PRO A 24 -2.36 4.95 -4.55
CA PRO A 24 -3.41 5.53 -5.39
C PRO A 24 -3.32 7.04 -5.47
N HIS A 25 -3.59 7.58 -6.68
CA HIS A 25 -3.49 8.99 -7.03
C HIS A 25 -2.12 9.61 -6.66
N PHE A 26 -1.06 8.80 -6.71
CA PHE A 26 0.30 9.17 -6.30
C PHE A 26 0.36 9.76 -4.88
N TYR A 27 -0.45 9.23 -3.95
CA TYR A 27 -0.38 9.60 -2.54
C TYR A 27 1.02 9.35 -1.98
N LEU A 28 1.56 10.33 -1.24
CA LEU A 28 2.96 10.38 -0.76
C LEU A 28 4.04 10.34 -1.87
N GLY A 29 3.66 10.46 -3.13
CA GLY A 29 4.58 10.63 -4.25
C GLY A 29 4.93 12.08 -4.52
N ASP A 30 6.02 12.27 -5.27
CA ASP A 30 6.45 13.60 -5.71
C ASP A 30 5.30 14.33 -6.45
N PRO A 31 5.10 15.65 -6.25
CA PRO A 31 3.98 16.39 -6.83
C PRO A 31 3.89 16.34 -8.35
N GLU A 32 5.03 16.22 -9.04
CA GLU A 32 5.13 16.10 -10.49
C GLU A 32 4.30 14.94 -11.05
N PHE A 33 4.18 13.82 -10.33
CA PHE A 33 3.40 12.69 -10.83
C PHE A 33 1.92 13.00 -11.04
N ARG A 34 1.39 13.97 -10.29
CA ARG A 34 0.01 14.41 -10.38
C ARG A 34 -0.24 15.35 -11.56
N THR A 35 0.81 15.85 -12.22
CA THR A 35 0.67 16.73 -13.39
C THR A 35 0.57 15.95 -14.70
N TYR A 36 1.00 14.68 -14.72
CA TYR A 36 0.95 13.85 -15.93
C TYR A 36 -0.47 13.40 -16.32
N ALA A 37 -1.40 13.32 -15.36
CA ALA A 37 -2.78 12.90 -15.60
C ALA A 37 -3.78 13.78 -14.87
N GLN A 38 -4.90 14.06 -15.53
CA GLN A 38 -6.03 14.75 -14.89
C GLN A 38 -6.75 13.83 -13.90
N GLY A 39 -7.38 14.41 -12.87
CA GLY A 39 -8.15 13.65 -11.87
C GLY A 39 -7.33 13.03 -10.72
N MET A 40 -6.06 13.40 -10.58
CA MET A 40 -5.21 12.94 -9.47
C MET A 40 -5.46 13.73 -8.17
N THR A 41 -6.40 13.26 -7.35
CA THR A 41 -6.72 13.83 -6.02
C THR A 41 -6.37 12.85 -4.90
N PRO A 42 -5.14 12.91 -4.34
CA PRO A 42 -4.75 12.03 -3.25
C PRO A 42 -5.47 12.38 -1.93
N HIS A 43 -6.12 11.39 -1.30
CA HIS A 43 -6.76 11.52 0.01
C HIS A 43 -6.15 10.51 1.00
N PRO A 44 -5.65 10.96 2.18
CA PRO A 44 -5.05 10.05 3.16
C PRO A 44 -5.94 8.87 3.55
N ASP A 45 -7.22 9.12 3.82
CA ASP A 45 -8.14 8.07 4.30
C ASP A 45 -8.43 7.00 3.23
N LEU A 46 -8.46 7.41 1.97
CA LEU A 46 -8.79 6.54 0.83
C LEU A 46 -7.57 5.89 0.22
N HIS A 47 -6.38 6.50 0.28
CA HIS A 47 -5.21 6.06 -0.50
C HIS A 47 -4.03 5.61 0.36
N THR A 48 -4.16 5.61 1.68
CA THR A 48 -3.19 4.97 2.57
C THR A 48 -3.32 3.46 2.53
N SER A 49 -2.21 2.74 2.37
CA SER A 49 -2.15 1.31 2.66
C SER A 49 -1.86 1.08 4.14
N ALA A 50 -2.67 0.29 4.84
CA ALA A 50 -2.50 0.07 6.27
C ALA A 50 -2.84 -1.38 6.68
N VAL A 51 -2.13 -1.87 7.68
CA VAL A 51 -2.41 -3.14 8.36
C VAL A 51 -2.53 -2.86 9.86
N TYR A 52 -3.63 -3.25 10.45
CA TYR A 52 -3.92 -3.14 11.88
C TYR A 52 -3.57 -4.47 12.53
N ILE A 53 -2.53 -4.46 13.35
CA ILE A 53 -1.94 -5.65 13.95
C ILE A 53 -2.20 -5.64 15.45
N GLU A 54 -2.64 -6.77 16.00
CA GLU A 54 -2.71 -6.96 17.45
C GLU A 54 -1.28 -7.11 18.01
N PRO A 55 -0.86 -6.24 18.96
CA PRO A 55 0.54 -6.09 19.32
C PRO A 55 1.18 -7.31 20.01
N GLN A 56 0.42 -8.13 20.75
CA GLN A 56 1.00 -9.26 21.51
C GLN A 56 1.18 -10.52 20.65
N THR A 57 0.21 -10.82 19.79
CA THR A 57 0.20 -12.02 18.92
C THR A 57 0.73 -11.75 17.52
N GLY A 58 0.78 -10.48 17.10
CA GLY A 58 1.13 -10.11 15.72
C GLY A 58 0.02 -10.40 14.70
N THR A 59 -1.19 -10.75 15.16
CA THR A 59 -2.28 -11.13 14.27
C THR A 59 -2.85 -9.91 13.53
N PRO A 60 -2.95 -9.91 12.18
CA PRO A 60 -3.63 -8.85 11.46
C PRO A 60 -5.15 -8.92 11.69
N LEU A 61 -5.72 -7.86 12.27
CA LEU A 61 -7.15 -7.75 12.55
C LEU A 61 -7.91 -7.16 11.35
N LYS A 62 -7.27 -6.20 10.68
CA LYS A 62 -7.81 -5.52 9.50
C LYS A 62 -6.64 -5.12 8.61
N ALA A 63 -6.79 -5.23 7.30
CA ALA A 63 -5.82 -4.71 6.35
C ALA A 63 -6.55 -4.07 5.17
N ALA A 64 -5.97 -2.99 4.65
CA ALA A 64 -6.34 -2.41 3.37
C ALA A 64 -5.04 -2.14 2.62
N LYS A 65 -4.73 -3.01 1.66
CA LYS A 65 -3.59 -2.86 0.76
C LYS A 65 -4.07 -2.19 -0.51
N ARG A 66 -3.53 -1.01 -0.78
CA ARG A 66 -3.91 -0.13 -1.88
C ARG A 66 -2.70 0.16 -2.73
N VAL A 67 -2.78 -0.22 -3.99
CA VAL A 67 -1.67 -0.11 -4.94
C VAL A 67 -2.19 0.47 -6.24
N GLN A 68 -1.40 1.32 -6.87
CA GLN A 68 -1.62 1.81 -8.21
C GLN A 68 -0.49 1.32 -9.13
N PHE A 69 -0.89 0.84 -10.30
CA PHE A 69 0.01 0.48 -11.38
C PHE A 69 0.06 1.61 -12.41
N ASN A 70 1.27 1.96 -12.79
CA ASN A 70 1.57 3.05 -13.70
C ASN A 70 2.51 2.55 -14.80
N MET A 71 2.54 3.27 -15.92
CA MET A 71 3.47 3.01 -17.02
C MET A 71 4.19 4.31 -17.38
N ASN A 72 5.51 4.23 -17.55
CA ASN A 72 6.30 5.35 -18.05
C ASN A 72 6.19 5.40 -19.58
N LEU A 73 5.45 6.38 -20.09
CA LEU A 73 5.27 6.61 -21.51
C LEU A 73 6.40 7.51 -22.01
N ARG A 74 7.05 7.08 -23.08
CA ARG A 74 8.12 7.81 -23.76
C ARG A 74 7.96 7.70 -25.26
N ARG A 75 8.39 8.73 -25.99
CA ARG A 75 8.50 8.64 -27.44
C ARG A 75 9.65 7.71 -27.80
N ILE A 76 9.44 6.93 -28.85
CA ILE A 76 10.45 6.02 -29.40
C ILE A 76 10.60 6.37 -30.87
N GLU A 77 11.80 6.80 -31.25
CA GLU A 77 12.12 7.06 -32.65
C GLU A 77 11.85 5.82 -33.51
N GLY A 78 11.23 6.02 -34.68
CA GLY A 78 10.84 4.93 -35.58
C GLY A 78 9.49 4.26 -35.27
N PHE A 79 8.85 4.54 -34.14
CA PHE A 79 7.54 3.97 -33.80
C PHE A 79 6.41 5.00 -33.90
N GLN A 80 5.71 5.03 -35.03
CA GLN A 80 4.63 5.99 -35.32
C GLN A 80 3.53 6.05 -34.24
N MET A 81 3.19 4.91 -33.63
CA MET A 81 2.15 4.81 -32.61
C MET A 81 2.41 5.69 -31.38
N VAL A 82 3.68 5.91 -31.02
CA VAL A 82 4.06 6.70 -29.85
C VAL A 82 4.69 8.04 -30.21
N GLN A 83 4.69 8.46 -31.49
CA GLN A 83 5.31 9.72 -31.91
C GLN A 83 4.64 10.95 -31.29
N ASN A 84 3.32 10.92 -31.12
CA ASN A 84 2.54 12.04 -30.57
C ASN A 84 2.02 11.78 -29.15
N ILE A 85 2.77 11.02 -28.35
CA ILE A 85 2.39 10.74 -26.96
C ILE A 85 2.96 11.81 -26.01
N SER A 86 2.22 12.09 -24.94
CA SER A 86 2.75 12.85 -23.81
C SER A 86 3.68 11.94 -23.00
N GLU A 87 4.89 12.43 -22.72
CA GLU A 87 5.88 11.69 -21.95
C GLU A 87 5.65 11.87 -20.46
N GLY A 88 5.85 10.81 -19.69
CA GLY A 88 5.67 10.85 -18.24
C GLY A 88 5.12 9.56 -17.65
N LEU A 89 4.82 9.61 -16.35
CA LEU A 89 4.31 8.46 -15.61
C LEU A 89 2.78 8.48 -15.57
N PHE A 90 2.14 7.62 -16.37
CA PHE A 90 0.68 7.58 -16.48
C PHE A 90 0.08 6.46 -15.62
N PRO A 91 -0.96 6.75 -14.83
CA PRO A 91 -1.68 5.73 -14.06
C PRO A 91 -2.52 4.86 -15.00
N LEU A 92 -2.49 3.55 -14.78
CA LEU A 92 -3.30 2.57 -15.52
C LEU A 92 -4.54 2.18 -14.73
N VAL A 93 -4.33 1.69 -13.51
CA VAL A 93 -5.38 1.19 -12.61
C VAL A 93 -4.85 1.20 -11.19
N TRP A 94 -5.74 1.40 -10.22
CA TRP A 94 -5.46 1.13 -8.81
C TRP A 94 -6.44 0.10 -8.28
N LEU A 95 -5.97 -0.66 -7.29
CA LEU A 95 -6.69 -1.77 -6.71
C LEU A 95 -6.63 -1.66 -5.19
N GLU A 96 -7.70 -2.10 -4.54
CA GLU A 96 -7.78 -2.26 -3.10
C GLU A 96 -8.05 -3.73 -2.76
N GLU A 97 -7.18 -4.30 -1.95
CA GLU A 97 -7.33 -5.61 -1.34
C GLU A 97 -7.56 -5.41 0.15
N THR A 98 -8.71 -5.85 0.67
CA THR A 98 -9.06 -5.72 2.08
C THR A 98 -9.22 -7.06 2.76
N ILE A 99 -8.85 -7.09 4.04
CA ILE A 99 -9.06 -8.22 4.93
C ILE A 99 -9.67 -7.68 6.22
N LEU A 100 -10.70 -8.34 6.73
CA LEU A 100 -11.28 -8.08 8.04
C LEU A 100 -11.43 -9.42 8.76
N LEU A 101 -10.84 -9.52 9.95
CA LEU A 101 -10.93 -10.72 10.77
C LEU A 101 -12.36 -10.86 11.30
N SER A 102 -12.97 -12.02 11.06
CA SER A 102 -14.34 -12.30 11.48
C SER A 102 -14.43 -12.64 12.97
N ASN A 103 -15.65 -12.59 13.52
CA ASN A 103 -15.88 -12.83 14.94
C ASN A 103 -15.50 -14.25 15.38
N GLU A 104 -15.72 -15.25 14.53
CA GLU A 104 -15.30 -16.62 14.79
C GLU A 104 -13.77 -16.77 14.86
N ALA A 105 -13.04 -16.03 14.01
CA ALA A 105 -11.58 -16.03 14.00
C ALA A 105 -10.97 -15.13 15.09
N LEU A 106 -11.76 -14.27 15.74
CA LEU A 106 -11.31 -13.43 16.85
C LEU A 106 -11.18 -14.19 18.18
N LEU A 107 -11.97 -15.25 18.40
CA LEU A 107 -11.92 -16.06 19.62
C LEU A 107 -10.52 -16.64 19.92
N PRO A 108 -9.84 -17.33 18.98
CA PRO A 108 -8.51 -17.87 19.23
C PRO A 108 -7.45 -16.79 19.46
N VAL A 109 -7.67 -15.55 18.99
CA VAL A 109 -6.80 -14.41 19.26
C VAL A 109 -7.07 -13.84 20.66
N LYS A 110 -8.33 -13.65 21.03
CA LYS A 110 -8.72 -13.02 22.31
C LYS A 110 -8.43 -13.89 23.53
N LEU A 111 -8.64 -15.20 23.44
CA LEU A 111 -8.52 -16.10 24.58
C LEU A 111 -7.12 -16.07 25.25
N PRO A 112 -6.00 -16.25 24.53
CA PRO A 112 -4.68 -16.18 25.13
C PRO A 112 -4.36 -14.79 25.71
N LEU A 113 -4.86 -13.71 25.09
CA LEU A 113 -4.68 -12.34 25.59
C LEU A 113 -5.35 -12.14 26.96
N ILE A 114 -6.58 -12.64 27.12
CA ILE A 114 -7.31 -12.55 28.40
C ILE A 114 -6.60 -13.37 29.48
N ILE A 115 -6.14 -14.58 29.15
CA ILE A 115 -5.41 -15.43 30.09
C ILE A 115 -4.10 -14.74 30.52
N GLN A 116 -3.32 -14.21 29.57
CA GLN A 116 -2.09 -13.49 29.87
C GLN A 116 -2.34 -12.29 30.80
N TRP A 117 -3.40 -11.51 30.54
CA TRP A 117 -3.79 -10.39 31.37
C TRP A 117 -4.18 -10.83 32.80
N ALA A 118 -4.95 -11.90 32.92
CA ALA A 118 -5.35 -12.45 34.23
C ALA A 118 -4.14 -12.93 35.04
N VAL A 119 -3.20 -13.65 34.40
CA VAL A 119 -1.97 -14.14 35.04
C VAL A 119 -1.09 -12.98 35.49
N ASN A 120 -0.88 -11.97 34.64
CA ASN A 120 -0.09 -10.79 34.99
C ASN A 120 -0.70 -10.02 36.16
N THR A 121 -2.03 -9.87 36.17
CA THR A 121 -2.75 -9.19 37.25
C THR A 121 -2.66 -9.96 38.57
N ALA A 122 -2.87 -11.27 38.55
CA ALA A 122 -2.73 -12.12 39.73
C ALA A 122 -1.30 -12.09 40.30
N CYS A 123 -0.28 -12.12 39.43
CA CYS A 123 1.11 -12.04 39.83
C CYS A 123 1.44 -10.70 40.52
N LEU A 124 0.95 -9.58 39.98
CA LEU A 124 1.12 -8.26 40.58
C LEU A 124 0.48 -8.15 41.97
N VAL A 125 -0.70 -8.73 42.16
CA VAL A 125 -1.40 -8.72 43.46
C VAL A 125 -0.71 -9.60 44.51
N LEU A 126 -0.10 -10.71 44.10
CA LEU A 126 0.60 -11.62 45.03
C LEU A 126 1.98 -11.11 45.46
N ILE A 127 2.58 -10.18 44.70
CA ILE A 127 3.88 -9.58 44.99
C ILE A 127 3.74 -8.25 45.76
N ALA A 128 2.55 -7.66 45.78
CA ALA A 128 2.20 -6.46 46.55
C ALA A 128 1.75 -6.81 47.98
#